data_AF-B4RH59-F1
#
_entry.id   AF-B4RH59-F1
#
_cell.length_a   1.000
_cell.length_b   1.000
_cell.length_c   1.000
_cell.angle_alpha   90.00
_cell.angle_beta   90.00
_cell.angle_gamma   90.00
#
_symmetry.space_group_name_H-M   'P 1'
#
loop_
_entity.id
_entity.type
_entity.pdbx_description
1 polymer ?
#
loop_
_entity_poly.entity_id
_entity_poly.type
_entity_poly.pdbx_seq_one_letter_code
_entity_poly.pdbx_strand_id
1 'polypeptide(L)'
;MGLLKGAGVDVGRLRTDPAYAGQVAVQLYGQNLVACASVAWGMALSTGQIDAAGLLNLALSLQHQGRIEEAVLYLQVALENFPSAALHNFLVYAQLFRGEDFYVAEARAWAARWANLPPPAPNAVQPAAGRKLRIGYVAPRFAGSQLRQFIAPILEGHDPDAVEVTLYPAEAATEADWPAWIRVRPIGGLDDAAAADLIRADGIDVLNDCWGHTAGCRLGVFARKPAPVQVAWINFFHTTGLPQIDYVLHGEVPGAPDLSDQFAETLWRAGPVFSPFRASADRLAPVETPAKAAGVVTLASFNHPAKLSDGCLAAWATVLRNARNSRLLLKYRYYADPLLQETTRARFLAHGVAVEQLLFGGHSTGEEYVRTFQVVDLMLDSWPSPGSTTTLEALSNGVPVLAMAEDSVGGVYARGLLEAAGLPELVTDTPEAFVARALELIGDIDGLDRLRTRVRPGFDEGPLCDEAGFVRRLEASFRAMLAQASQVPAARAVAG
;
A
#
# COMPACT_ATOMS: atom_id res chain seq x y z
N MET A 1 -21.00 -21.50 -13.00
CA MET A 1 -21.79 -22.70 -12.58
C MET A 1 -20.96 -23.97 -12.56
N GLY A 2 -20.22 -24.31 -13.63
CA GLY A 2 -19.30 -25.48 -13.62
C GLY A 2 -18.24 -25.41 -12.52
N LEU A 3 -17.61 -24.24 -12.32
CA LEU A 3 -16.64 -24.00 -11.24
C LEU A 3 -17.23 -24.26 -9.85
N LEU A 4 -18.44 -23.75 -9.57
CA LEU A 4 -19.12 -23.96 -8.29
C LEU A 4 -19.43 -25.44 -8.04
N LYS A 5 -19.92 -26.17 -9.04
CA LYS A 5 -20.14 -27.63 -8.92
C LYS A 5 -18.82 -28.38 -8.66
N GLY A 6 -17.74 -27.99 -9.33
CA GLY A 6 -16.41 -28.55 -9.11
C GLY A 6 -15.87 -28.30 -7.70
N ALA A 7 -16.28 -27.20 -7.06
CA ALA A 7 -15.98 -26.88 -5.66
C ALA A 7 -16.91 -27.57 -4.65
N GLY A 8 -17.77 -28.50 -5.10
CA GLY A 8 -18.71 -29.24 -4.25
C GLY A 8 -19.95 -28.45 -3.82
N VAL A 9 -20.27 -27.34 -4.50
CA VAL A 9 -21.42 -26.50 -4.18
C VAL A 9 -22.71 -27.08 -4.76
N ASP A 10 -23.72 -27.23 -3.92
CA ASP A 10 -25.10 -27.46 -4.37
C ASP A 10 -25.67 -26.17 -4.95
N VAL A 11 -25.59 -26.03 -6.28
CA VAL A 11 -26.05 -24.84 -7.00
C VAL A 11 -27.55 -24.61 -6.86
N GLY A 12 -28.35 -25.67 -6.64
CA GLY A 12 -29.79 -25.53 -6.42
C GLY A 12 -30.04 -24.84 -5.08
N ARG A 13 -29.45 -25.39 -4.02
CA ARG A 13 -29.54 -24.84 -2.67
C ARG A 13 -28.92 -23.44 -2.56
N LEU A 14 -27.80 -23.19 -3.26
CA LEU A 14 -27.13 -21.88 -3.30
C LEU A 14 -28.07 -20.74 -3.67
N ARG A 15 -29.05 -21.01 -4.55
CA ARG A 15 -29.99 -19.99 -5.05
C ARG A 15 -31.17 -19.75 -4.11
N THR A 16 -31.45 -20.66 -3.19
CA THR A 16 -32.68 -20.64 -2.39
C THR A 16 -32.43 -20.56 -0.88
N ASP A 17 -31.21 -20.86 -0.43
CA ASP A 17 -30.81 -20.86 0.98
C ASP A 17 -29.71 -19.81 1.22
N PRO A 18 -30.04 -18.65 1.82
CA PRO A 18 -29.12 -17.55 2.04
C PRO A 18 -27.98 -17.89 3.00
N ALA A 19 -28.28 -18.65 4.04
CA ALA A 19 -27.28 -19.07 5.03
C ALA A 19 -26.27 -20.00 4.38
N TYR A 20 -26.74 -20.93 3.53
CA TYR A 20 -25.85 -21.77 2.73
C TYR A 20 -25.04 -20.95 1.74
N ALA A 21 -25.62 -19.94 1.10
CA ALA A 21 -24.89 -19.04 0.19
C ALA A 21 -23.77 -18.26 0.91
N GLY A 22 -24.03 -17.77 2.11
CA GLY A 22 -23.01 -17.13 2.94
C GLY A 22 -21.87 -18.08 3.32
N GLN A 23 -22.19 -19.32 3.71
CA GLN A 23 -21.19 -20.35 4.01
C GLN A 23 -20.33 -20.69 2.79
N VAL A 24 -20.96 -20.88 1.63
CA VAL A 24 -20.27 -21.12 0.36
C VAL A 24 -19.38 -19.94 -0.01
N ALA A 25 -19.84 -18.70 0.19
CA ALA A 25 -19.05 -17.51 -0.10
C ALA A 25 -17.75 -17.46 0.72
N VAL A 26 -17.84 -17.70 2.04
CA VAL A 26 -16.67 -17.77 2.93
C VAL A 26 -15.71 -18.89 2.49
N GLN A 27 -16.24 -20.07 2.16
CA GLN A 27 -15.45 -21.19 1.66
C GLN A 27 -14.69 -20.81 0.38
N LEU A 28 -15.38 -20.23 -0.61
CA LEU A 28 -14.78 -19.84 -1.88
C LEU A 28 -13.72 -18.75 -1.71
N TYR A 29 -13.98 -17.76 -0.85
CA TYR A 29 -13.02 -16.71 -0.54
C TYR A 29 -11.73 -17.28 0.07
N GLY A 30 -11.85 -18.21 1.03
CA GLY A 30 -10.72 -18.92 1.62
C GLY A 30 -9.92 -19.78 0.62
N GLN A 31 -10.54 -20.19 -0.48
CA GLN A 31 -9.88 -20.89 -1.60
C GLN A 31 -9.28 -19.95 -2.66
N ASN A 32 -9.25 -18.64 -2.39
CA ASN A 32 -8.83 -17.60 -3.33
C ASN A 32 -9.73 -17.46 -4.57
N LEU A 33 -11.00 -17.89 -4.49
CA LEU A 33 -12.01 -17.80 -5.55
C LEU A 33 -12.92 -16.58 -5.33
N VAL A 34 -12.35 -15.37 -5.30
CA VAL A 34 -13.04 -14.13 -4.90
C VAL A 34 -14.16 -13.69 -5.85
N ALA A 35 -14.03 -13.93 -7.15
CA ALA A 35 -15.09 -13.62 -8.09
C ALA A 35 -16.27 -14.57 -7.86
N CYS A 36 -16.00 -15.87 -7.68
CA CYS A 36 -17.03 -16.83 -7.32
C CYS A 36 -17.67 -16.51 -5.94
N ALA A 37 -16.86 -16.10 -4.96
CA ALA A 37 -17.32 -15.71 -3.63
C ALA A 37 -18.24 -14.49 -3.69
N SER A 38 -17.91 -13.48 -4.50
CA SER A 38 -18.77 -12.31 -4.69
C SER A 38 -20.17 -12.64 -5.22
N VAL A 39 -20.27 -13.64 -6.12
CA VAL A 39 -21.57 -14.13 -6.61
C VAL A 39 -22.37 -14.80 -5.49
N ALA A 40 -21.71 -15.62 -4.67
CA ALA A 40 -22.35 -16.31 -3.55
C ALA A 40 -22.79 -15.32 -2.44
N TRP A 41 -21.98 -14.31 -2.10
CA TRP A 41 -22.40 -13.24 -1.18
C TRP A 41 -23.56 -12.42 -1.73
N GLY A 42 -23.55 -12.09 -3.03
CA GLY A 42 -24.68 -11.41 -3.67
C GLY A 42 -25.98 -12.21 -3.55
N MET A 43 -25.91 -13.54 -3.71
CA MET A 43 -27.06 -14.43 -3.49
C MET A 43 -27.50 -14.46 -2.02
N ALA A 44 -26.57 -14.51 -1.08
CA ALA A 44 -26.86 -14.48 0.35
C ALA A 44 -27.61 -13.19 0.76
N LEU A 45 -27.22 -12.03 0.21
CA LEU A 45 -27.86 -10.74 0.49
C LEU A 45 -29.21 -10.58 -0.22
N SER A 46 -29.45 -11.27 -1.33
CA SER A 46 -30.64 -11.10 -2.17
C SER A 46 -31.97 -11.45 -1.49
N THR A 47 -31.94 -12.11 -0.33
CA THR A 47 -33.12 -12.50 0.45
C THR A 47 -33.38 -11.59 1.65
N GLY A 48 -32.70 -10.45 1.74
CA GLY A 48 -32.92 -9.43 2.77
C GLY A 48 -32.19 -9.66 4.09
N GLN A 49 -31.34 -10.69 4.20
CA GLN A 49 -30.43 -10.83 5.33
C GLN A 49 -29.21 -9.95 5.08
N ILE A 50 -29.23 -8.76 5.68
CA ILE A 50 -28.13 -7.79 5.58
C ILE A 50 -27.41 -7.75 6.93
N ASP A 51 -26.11 -8.05 6.92
CA ASP A 51 -25.22 -7.81 8.06
C ASP A 51 -23.93 -7.13 7.59
N ALA A 52 -23.22 -6.52 8.54
CA ALA A 52 -22.00 -5.77 8.25
C ALA A 52 -20.91 -6.66 7.62
N ALA A 53 -20.78 -7.91 8.07
CA ALA A 53 -19.73 -8.81 7.62
C ALA A 53 -19.95 -9.27 6.18
N GLY A 54 -21.18 -9.60 5.79
CA GLY A 54 -21.55 -9.99 4.44
C GLY A 54 -21.37 -8.85 3.44
N LEU A 55 -21.79 -7.64 3.79
CA LEU A 55 -21.56 -6.45 2.96
C LEU A 55 -20.07 -6.14 2.79
N LEU A 56 -19.31 -6.14 3.89
CA LEU A 56 -17.86 -5.91 3.85
C LEU A 56 -17.15 -6.96 2.99
N ASN A 57 -17.47 -8.24 3.19
CA ASN A 57 -16.83 -9.31 2.44
C ASN A 57 -17.18 -9.29 0.94
N LEU A 58 -18.43 -8.93 0.59
CA LEU A 58 -18.81 -8.69 -0.78
C LEU A 58 -18.00 -7.54 -1.38
N ALA A 59 -17.92 -6.40 -0.68
CA ALA A 59 -17.16 -5.25 -1.12
C ALA A 59 -15.66 -5.58 -1.33
N LEU A 60 -15.03 -6.28 -0.38
CA LEU A 60 -13.64 -6.73 -0.50
C LEU A 60 -13.44 -7.67 -1.69
N SER A 61 -14.40 -8.57 -1.93
CA SER A 61 -14.35 -9.47 -3.08
C SER A 61 -14.46 -8.71 -4.41
N LEU A 62 -15.28 -7.67 -4.47
CA LEU A 62 -15.39 -6.78 -5.63
C LEU A 62 -14.12 -5.94 -5.82
N GLN A 63 -13.54 -5.45 -4.72
CA GLN A 63 -12.28 -4.71 -4.72
C GLN A 63 -11.14 -5.56 -5.31
N HIS A 64 -11.01 -6.83 -4.90
CA HIS A 64 -10.03 -7.76 -5.46
C HIS A 64 -10.23 -8.04 -6.96
N GLN A 65 -11.41 -7.77 -7.51
CA GLN A 65 -11.70 -7.86 -8.94
C GLN A 65 -11.43 -6.55 -9.69
N GLY A 66 -11.03 -5.48 -9.00
CA GLY A 66 -10.89 -4.14 -9.57
C GLY A 66 -12.22 -3.43 -9.81
N ARG A 67 -13.33 -3.92 -9.22
CA ARG A 67 -14.68 -3.35 -9.35
C ARG A 67 -14.92 -2.32 -8.25
N ILE A 68 -14.13 -1.24 -8.29
CA ILE A 68 -14.02 -0.28 -7.18
C ILE A 68 -15.30 0.53 -6.94
N GLU A 69 -15.96 0.99 -8.00
CA GLU A 69 -17.23 1.73 -7.86
C GLU A 69 -18.29 0.90 -7.11
N GLU A 70 -18.36 -0.40 -7.39
CA GLU A 70 -19.30 -1.30 -6.73
C GLU A 70 -18.87 -1.63 -5.29
N ALA A 71 -17.56 -1.82 -5.07
CA ALA A 71 -17.04 -2.03 -3.72
C ALA A 71 -17.35 -0.84 -2.81
N VAL A 72 -17.15 0.40 -3.30
CA VAL A 72 -17.47 1.64 -2.58
C VAL A 72 -18.96 1.72 -2.27
N LEU A 73 -19.84 1.41 -3.22
CA LEU A 73 -21.29 1.39 -2.99
C LEU A 73 -21.66 0.47 -1.81
N TYR A 74 -21.15 -0.76 -1.80
CA TYR A 74 -21.45 -1.70 -0.71
C TYR A 74 -20.83 -1.27 0.62
N LEU A 75 -19.65 -0.63 0.62
CA LEU A 75 -19.04 -0.08 1.83
C LEU A 75 -19.83 1.10 2.40
N GLN A 76 -20.38 1.96 1.53
CA GLN A 76 -21.28 3.04 1.93
C GLN A 76 -22.56 2.50 2.57
N VAL A 77 -23.23 1.56 1.90
CA VAL A 77 -24.44 0.90 2.46
C VAL A 77 -24.10 0.24 3.80
N ALA A 78 -22.96 -0.43 3.90
CA ALA A 78 -22.53 -1.05 5.15
C ALA A 78 -22.32 -0.01 6.25
N LEU A 79 -21.64 1.12 5.96
CA LEU A 79 -21.37 2.18 6.92
C LEU A 79 -22.64 2.93 7.37
N GLU A 80 -23.60 3.12 6.48
CA GLU A 80 -24.90 3.73 6.78
C GLU A 80 -25.72 2.88 7.75
N ASN A 81 -25.73 1.56 7.55
CA ASN A 81 -26.53 0.63 8.36
C ASN A 81 -25.81 0.14 9.61
N PHE A 82 -24.48 0.07 9.59
CA PHE A 82 -23.65 -0.42 10.68
C PHE A 82 -22.47 0.53 10.97
N PRO A 83 -22.74 1.75 11.49
CA PRO A 83 -21.70 2.74 11.75
C PRO A 83 -20.56 2.22 12.63
N SER A 84 -19.35 2.17 12.08
CA SER A 84 -18.14 1.96 12.87
C SER A 84 -16.93 2.60 12.22
N ALA A 85 -15.97 3.03 13.04
CA ALA A 85 -14.70 3.56 12.56
C ALA A 85 -13.94 2.55 11.70
N ALA A 86 -13.99 1.26 12.08
CA ALA A 86 -13.35 0.17 11.34
C ALA A 86 -13.93 0.02 9.93
N LEU A 87 -15.25 0.03 9.78
CA LEU A 87 -15.90 -0.06 8.47
C LEU A 87 -15.66 1.19 7.62
N HIS A 88 -15.65 2.37 8.24
CA HIS A 88 -15.32 3.62 7.55
C HIS A 88 -13.88 3.60 7.03
N ASN A 89 -12.92 2.99 7.74
CA ASN A 89 -11.55 2.83 7.21
C ASN A 89 -11.49 2.00 5.93
N PHE A 90 -12.32 0.96 5.79
CA PHE A 90 -12.40 0.20 4.53
C PHE A 90 -12.93 1.07 3.38
N LEU A 91 -13.89 1.96 3.66
CA LEU A 91 -14.38 2.92 2.69
C LEU A 91 -13.27 3.91 2.28
N VAL A 92 -12.57 4.52 3.24
CA VAL A 92 -11.42 5.41 2.98
C VAL A 92 -10.38 4.72 2.10
N TYR A 93 -10.00 3.47 2.43
CA TYR A 93 -9.05 2.70 1.64
C TYR A 93 -9.53 2.43 0.21
N ALA A 94 -10.82 2.13 0.01
CA ALA A 94 -11.37 1.90 -1.31
C ALA A 94 -11.38 3.18 -2.18
N GLN A 95 -11.59 4.36 -1.56
CA GLN A 95 -11.58 5.65 -2.25
C GLN A 95 -10.20 6.01 -2.83
N LEU A 96 -9.10 5.51 -2.22
CA LEU A 96 -7.74 5.64 -2.77
C LEU A 96 -7.64 5.20 -4.23
N PHE A 97 -8.36 4.14 -4.59
CA PHE A 97 -8.32 3.59 -5.94
C PHE A 97 -9.16 4.36 -6.95
N ARG A 98 -10.02 5.28 -6.50
CA ARG A 98 -10.84 6.15 -7.36
C ARG A 98 -10.13 7.47 -7.69
N GLY A 99 -9.20 7.89 -6.83
CA GLY A 99 -8.38 9.08 -7.01
C GLY A 99 -8.15 9.83 -5.71
N GLU A 100 -7.15 10.73 -5.72
CA GLU A 100 -6.70 11.47 -4.53
C GLU A 100 -7.83 12.30 -3.91
N ASP A 101 -8.64 13.00 -4.71
CA ASP A 101 -9.73 13.85 -4.21
C ASP A 101 -10.78 13.04 -3.43
N PHE A 102 -11.13 11.84 -3.91
CA PHE A 102 -12.06 10.94 -3.22
C PHE A 102 -11.47 10.47 -1.90
N TYR A 103 -10.18 10.11 -1.90
CA TYR A 103 -9.48 9.68 -0.71
C TYR A 103 -9.40 10.77 0.35
N VAL A 104 -8.93 11.97 -0.01
CA VAL A 104 -8.77 13.11 0.91
C VAL A 104 -10.10 13.51 1.53
N ALA A 105 -11.17 13.57 0.72
CA ALA A 105 -12.51 13.87 1.21
C ALA A 105 -13.00 12.83 2.23
N GLU A 106 -12.82 11.54 1.95
CA GLU A 106 -13.25 10.47 2.84
C GLU A 106 -12.39 10.40 4.12
N ALA A 107 -11.08 10.59 4.04
CA ALA A 107 -10.19 10.64 5.20
C ALA A 107 -10.58 11.77 6.16
N ARG A 108 -10.90 12.96 5.62
CA ARG A 108 -11.44 14.09 6.41
C ARG A 108 -12.80 13.77 7.02
N ALA A 109 -13.69 13.11 6.27
CA ALA A 109 -14.99 12.67 6.79
C ALA A 109 -14.83 11.62 7.91
N TRP A 110 -13.86 10.73 7.80
CA TRP A 110 -13.50 9.78 8.84
C TRP A 110 -13.06 10.49 10.12
N ALA A 111 -12.13 11.44 10.00
CA ALA A 111 -11.65 12.22 11.13
C ALA A 111 -12.77 13.03 11.80
N ALA A 112 -13.60 13.72 11.01
CA ALA A 112 -14.72 14.50 11.52
C ALA A 112 -15.76 13.64 12.29
N ARG A 113 -15.98 12.40 11.84
CA ARG A 113 -16.98 11.50 12.44
C ARG A 113 -16.44 10.75 13.67
N TRP A 114 -15.18 10.31 13.63
CA TRP A 114 -14.65 9.33 14.59
C TRP A 114 -13.56 9.89 15.50
N ALA A 115 -12.96 11.03 15.14
CA ALA A 115 -11.83 11.63 15.85
C ALA A 115 -12.10 13.06 16.33
N ASN A 116 -13.36 13.51 16.30
CA ASN A 116 -13.80 14.76 16.91
C ASN A 116 -13.85 14.62 18.44
N LEU A 117 -12.66 14.64 19.05
CA LEU A 117 -12.46 14.55 20.49
C LEU A 117 -12.13 15.94 21.04
N PRO A 118 -12.47 16.24 22.31
CA PRO A 118 -11.99 17.45 22.98
C PRO A 118 -10.47 17.56 22.85
N PRO A 119 -9.92 18.77 22.65
CA PRO A 119 -8.49 18.95 22.53
C PRO A 119 -7.79 18.35 23.77
N PRO A 120 -6.83 17.44 23.58
CA PRO A 120 -6.16 16.81 24.70
C PRO A 120 -5.37 17.85 25.50
N ALA A 121 -5.20 17.61 26.79
CA ALA A 121 -4.26 18.40 27.59
C ALA A 121 -2.88 18.38 26.92
N PRO A 122 -2.17 19.52 26.85
CA PRO A 122 -0.86 19.56 26.23
C PRO A 122 0.08 18.55 26.90
N ASN A 123 0.73 17.71 26.10
CA ASN A 123 1.80 16.86 26.61
C ASN A 123 2.93 17.76 27.11
N ALA A 124 3.47 17.48 28.29
CA ALA A 124 4.66 18.17 28.78
C ALA A 124 5.84 17.83 27.87
N VAL A 125 6.25 18.77 27.02
CA VAL A 125 7.37 18.56 26.10
C VAL A 125 8.67 18.79 26.87
N GLN A 126 9.39 17.71 27.14
CA GLN A 126 10.75 17.81 27.69
C GLN A 126 11.76 17.83 26.54
N PRO A 127 12.67 18.81 26.47
CA PRO A 127 13.74 18.79 25.49
C PRO A 127 14.49 17.45 25.51
N ALA A 128 14.82 16.91 24.33
CA ALA A 128 15.63 15.69 24.23
C ALA A 128 17.12 15.93 24.53
N ALA A 129 17.54 17.18 24.78
CA ALA A 129 18.94 17.51 25.05
C ALA A 129 19.42 16.79 26.33
N GLY A 130 20.45 15.96 26.20
CA GLY A 130 21.06 15.24 27.32
C GLY A 130 20.37 13.93 27.73
N ARG A 131 19.39 13.43 26.97
CA ARG A 131 18.74 12.14 27.20
C ARG A 131 18.45 11.38 25.90
N LYS A 132 18.13 10.08 26.02
CA LYS A 132 17.65 9.28 24.91
C LYS A 132 16.28 9.78 24.44
N LEU A 133 16.07 9.78 23.12
CA LEU A 133 14.79 10.08 22.49
C LEU A 133 13.90 8.83 22.54
N ARG A 134 12.67 8.94 23.04
CA ARG A 134 11.72 7.83 23.13
C ARG A 134 10.83 7.78 21.91
N ILE A 135 10.93 6.71 21.14
CA ILE A 135 10.22 6.54 19.87
C ILE A 135 9.24 5.38 19.99
N GLY A 136 7.98 5.64 19.66
CA GLY A 136 6.93 4.63 19.57
C GLY A 136 6.57 4.34 18.12
N TYR A 137 6.36 3.07 17.78
CA TYR A 137 5.82 2.64 16.48
C TYR A 137 4.53 1.86 16.68
N VAL A 138 3.48 2.21 15.94
CA VAL A 138 2.15 1.57 16.04
C VAL A 138 1.80 0.93 14.70
N ALA A 139 1.56 -0.38 14.72
CA ALA A 139 1.03 -1.16 13.61
C ALA A 139 0.32 -2.38 14.19
N PRO A 140 -0.61 -3.06 13.51
CA PRO A 140 -1.16 -4.31 14.01
C PRO A 140 -0.09 -5.41 14.12
N ARG A 141 0.92 -5.40 13.25
CA ARG A 141 2.08 -6.30 13.28
C ARG A 141 3.25 -5.74 12.47
N PHE A 142 4.49 -6.04 12.86
CA PHE A 142 5.69 -5.58 12.14
C PHE A 142 6.45 -6.73 11.45
N ALA A 143 6.60 -7.88 12.11
CA ALA A 143 7.48 -8.95 11.61
C ALA A 143 6.88 -9.79 10.47
N GLY A 144 5.56 -9.97 10.42
CA GLY A 144 4.91 -10.92 9.49
C GLY A 144 4.10 -10.27 8.37
N SER A 145 4.52 -9.10 7.90
CA SER A 145 3.87 -8.38 6.80
C SER A 145 4.92 -7.76 5.87
N GLN A 146 4.47 -7.21 4.74
CA GLN A 146 5.35 -6.48 3.80
C GLN A 146 6.06 -5.29 4.47
N LEU A 147 5.49 -4.76 5.56
CA LEU A 147 6.10 -3.71 6.38
C LEU A 147 7.51 -4.10 6.86
N ARG A 148 7.80 -5.40 7.09
CA ARG A 148 9.12 -5.85 7.58
C ARG A 148 10.27 -5.38 6.69
N GLN A 149 10.11 -5.44 5.36
CA GLN A 149 11.16 -5.04 4.41
C GLN A 149 11.54 -3.55 4.52
N PHE A 150 10.62 -2.74 5.06
CA PHE A 150 10.83 -1.31 5.25
C PHE A 150 11.26 -0.98 6.68
N ILE A 151 10.58 -1.55 7.68
CA ILE A 151 10.77 -1.19 9.09
C ILE A 151 11.98 -1.86 9.73
N ALA A 152 12.39 -3.04 9.27
CA ALA A 152 13.56 -3.74 9.83
C ALA A 152 14.87 -2.94 9.70
N PRO A 153 15.20 -2.33 8.53
CA PRO A 153 16.29 -1.36 8.39
C PRO A 153 16.34 -0.29 9.47
N ILE A 154 15.17 0.19 9.89
CA ILE A 154 15.06 1.29 10.85
C ILE A 154 15.24 0.79 12.27
N LEU A 155 14.49 -0.25 12.64
CA LEU A 155 14.52 -0.81 13.99
C LEU A 155 15.90 -1.36 14.34
N GLU A 156 16.56 -2.01 13.39
CA GLU A 156 17.91 -2.55 13.58
C GLU A 156 19.00 -1.48 13.49
N GLY A 157 18.76 -0.41 12.72
CA GLY A 157 19.73 0.65 12.46
C GLY A 157 19.75 1.79 13.48
N HIS A 158 18.73 1.90 14.33
CA HIS A 158 18.66 2.90 15.40
C HIS A 158 19.85 2.79 16.36
N ASP A 159 20.36 3.94 16.81
CA ASP A 159 21.42 3.97 17.82
C ASP A 159 20.85 3.77 19.23
N PRO A 160 21.06 2.61 19.88
CA PRO A 160 20.49 2.32 21.19
C PRO A 160 21.05 3.23 22.29
N ASP A 161 22.18 3.92 22.08
CA ASP A 161 22.72 4.90 23.02
C ASP A 161 22.06 6.28 22.86
N ALA A 162 21.43 6.54 21.71
CA ALA A 162 20.76 7.80 21.41
C ALA A 162 19.22 7.73 21.53
N VAL A 163 18.62 6.53 21.41
CA VAL A 163 17.17 6.32 21.40
C VAL A 163 16.70 5.16 22.29
N GLU A 164 15.43 5.21 22.68
CA GLU A 164 14.68 4.12 23.30
C GLU A 164 13.48 3.81 22.40
N VAL A 165 13.33 2.57 21.94
CA VAL A 165 12.27 2.18 20.98
C VAL A 165 11.25 1.25 21.62
N THR A 166 9.96 1.58 21.41
CA THR A 166 8.83 0.72 21.79
C THR A 166 7.93 0.44 20.59
N LEU A 167 7.63 -0.83 20.34
CA LEU A 167 6.65 -1.29 19.37
C LEU A 167 5.31 -1.53 20.06
N TYR A 168 4.23 -1.08 19.43
CA TYR A 168 2.85 -1.28 19.88
C TYR A 168 2.06 -2.13 18.87
N PRO A 169 2.27 -3.47 18.83
CA PRO A 169 1.52 -4.38 17.97
C PRO A 169 0.10 -4.65 18.51
N ALA A 170 -0.73 -5.33 17.72
CA ALA A 170 -1.97 -5.90 18.24
C ALA A 170 -1.68 -7.01 19.27
N GLU A 171 -0.75 -7.91 18.93
CA GLU A 171 -0.38 -9.07 19.75
C GLU A 171 1.16 -9.17 19.84
N ALA A 172 1.69 -9.60 20.98
CA ALA A 172 3.15 -9.78 21.11
C ALA A 172 3.66 -10.99 20.32
N ALA A 173 2.84 -12.04 20.18
CA ALA A 173 3.22 -13.28 19.51
C ALA A 173 3.40 -13.15 17.99
N THR A 174 2.95 -12.04 17.40
CA THR A 174 3.15 -11.75 15.97
C THR A 174 4.52 -11.15 15.68
N GLU A 175 5.27 -10.79 16.72
CA GLU A 175 6.57 -10.13 16.64
C GLU A 175 7.70 -11.12 16.90
N ALA A 176 8.71 -11.09 16.04
CA ALA A 176 9.85 -11.99 16.08
C ALA A 176 11.09 -11.31 15.48
N ASP A 177 12.26 -11.75 15.95
CA ASP A 177 13.57 -11.36 15.42
C ASP A 177 13.84 -9.85 15.46
N TRP A 178 13.45 -9.20 16.56
CA TRP A 178 13.81 -7.82 16.87
C TRP A 178 14.99 -7.77 17.86
N PRO A 179 15.87 -6.75 17.77
CA PRO A 179 16.92 -6.54 18.77
C PRO A 179 16.36 -6.52 20.20
N ALA A 180 17.06 -7.17 21.14
CA ALA A 180 16.58 -7.38 22.52
C ALA A 180 16.35 -6.08 23.32
N TRP A 181 16.93 -4.95 22.86
CA TRP A 181 16.75 -3.64 23.47
C TRP A 181 15.45 -2.94 23.05
N ILE A 182 14.75 -3.46 22.03
CA ILE A 182 13.44 -2.96 21.60
C ILE A 182 12.34 -3.54 22.49
N ARG A 183 11.54 -2.67 23.08
CA ARG A 183 10.40 -3.07 23.89
C ARG A 183 9.19 -3.37 23.01
N VAL A 184 8.47 -4.46 23.30
CA VAL A 184 7.19 -4.78 22.63
C VAL A 184 6.06 -4.69 23.65
N ARG A 185 5.03 -3.88 23.36
CA ARG A 185 3.85 -3.68 24.20
C ARG A 185 2.55 -3.87 23.40
N PRO A 186 1.90 -5.04 23.46
CA PRO A 186 0.68 -5.27 22.70
C PRO A 186 -0.47 -4.38 23.19
N ILE A 187 -1.23 -3.81 22.26
CA ILE A 187 -2.38 -2.93 22.52
C ILE A 187 -3.70 -3.45 21.90
N GLY A 188 -3.69 -4.64 21.27
CA GLY A 188 -4.87 -5.18 20.58
C GLY A 188 -6.06 -5.45 21.49
N GLY A 189 -5.81 -5.81 22.76
CA GLY A 189 -6.85 -6.00 23.77
C GLY A 189 -7.31 -4.71 24.47
N LEU A 190 -6.74 -3.56 24.12
CA LEU A 190 -7.07 -2.27 24.71
C LEU A 190 -7.94 -1.47 23.74
N ASP A 191 -8.94 -0.77 24.27
CA ASP A 191 -9.60 0.30 23.53
C ASP A 191 -8.62 1.47 23.29
N ASP A 192 -9.02 2.44 22.46
CA ASP A 192 -8.15 3.54 22.09
C ASP A 192 -7.79 4.46 23.26
N ALA A 193 -8.64 4.57 24.28
CA ALA A 193 -8.37 5.40 25.45
C ALA A 193 -7.29 4.75 26.34
N ALA A 194 -7.47 3.46 26.66
CA ALA A 194 -6.52 2.70 27.45
C ALA A 194 -5.17 2.54 26.73
N ALA A 195 -5.16 2.35 25.41
CA ALA A 195 -3.93 2.33 24.63
C ALA A 195 -3.22 3.70 24.65
N ALA A 196 -3.96 4.80 24.53
CA ALA A 196 -3.39 6.14 24.63
C ALA A 196 -2.81 6.42 26.03
N ASP A 197 -3.48 6.02 27.11
CA ASP A 197 -2.99 6.18 28.48
C ASP A 197 -1.72 5.35 28.74
N LEU A 198 -1.66 4.14 28.19
CA LEU A 198 -0.48 3.30 28.24
C LEU A 198 0.72 3.96 27.54
N ILE A 199 0.51 4.54 26.35
CA ILE A 199 1.55 5.24 25.59
C ILE A 199 2.01 6.51 26.32
N ARG A 200 1.07 7.27 26.93
CA ARG A 200 1.42 8.43 27.77
C ARG A 200 2.27 8.01 28.97
N ALA A 201 1.92 6.90 29.63
CA ALA A 201 2.68 6.38 30.76
C ALA A 201 4.09 5.91 30.37
N ASP A 202 4.30 5.49 29.12
CA ASP A 202 5.63 5.20 28.58
C ASP A 202 6.46 6.47 28.30
N GLY A 203 5.82 7.64 28.25
CA GLY A 203 6.47 8.92 27.98
C GLY A 203 7.14 8.96 26.61
N ILE A 204 6.45 8.44 25.59
CA ILE A 204 6.91 8.48 24.19
C ILE A 204 6.99 9.94 23.71
N ASP A 205 8.13 10.31 23.13
CA ASP A 205 8.35 11.66 22.57
C ASP A 205 7.78 11.78 21.16
N VAL A 206 8.05 10.77 20.32
CA VAL A 206 7.59 10.71 18.93
C VAL A 206 6.85 9.40 18.70
N LEU A 207 5.56 9.47 18.39
CA LEU A 207 4.72 8.31 18.09
C LEU A 207 4.45 8.23 16.59
N ASN A 208 4.76 7.09 15.99
CA ASN A 208 4.64 6.86 14.55
C ASN A 208 3.44 5.94 14.26
N ASP A 209 2.48 6.41 13.47
CA ASP A 209 1.45 5.56 12.84
C ASP A 209 2.05 4.89 11.61
N CYS A 210 2.32 3.59 11.71
CA CYS A 210 2.90 2.82 10.63
C CYS A 210 1.88 2.13 9.74
N TRP A 211 0.58 2.44 9.86
CA TRP A 211 -0.46 1.65 9.22
C TRP A 211 -1.44 2.46 8.35
N GLY A 212 -1.81 3.69 8.74
CA GLY A 212 -2.77 4.52 8.02
C GLY A 212 -4.18 3.95 7.99
N HIS A 213 -5.01 4.35 7.03
CA HIS A 213 -6.39 3.86 6.85
C HIS A 213 -6.46 2.44 6.25
N THR A 214 -5.89 1.46 6.94
CA THR A 214 -5.99 0.04 6.56
C THR A 214 -6.57 -0.82 7.68
N ALA A 215 -6.99 -2.03 7.34
CA ALA A 215 -7.62 -2.93 8.30
C ALA A 215 -6.73 -3.17 9.53
N GLY A 216 -7.26 -2.93 10.73
CA GLY A 216 -6.51 -3.04 11.99
C GLY A 216 -5.73 -1.78 12.40
N CYS A 217 -5.96 -0.63 11.75
CA CYS A 217 -5.34 0.63 12.16
C CYS A 217 -5.78 1.07 13.55
N ARG A 218 -4.98 1.95 14.16
CA ARG A 218 -5.22 2.51 15.50
C ARG A 218 -5.25 4.04 15.47
N LEU A 219 -5.76 4.63 14.39
CA LEU A 219 -5.87 6.09 14.22
C LEU A 219 -6.68 6.77 15.35
N GLY A 220 -7.63 6.06 15.98
CA GLY A 220 -8.34 6.57 17.17
C GLY A 220 -7.43 6.76 18.41
N VAL A 221 -6.30 6.06 18.49
CA VAL A 221 -5.25 6.32 19.50
C VAL A 221 -4.56 7.66 19.21
N PHE A 222 -4.20 7.90 17.94
CA PHE A 222 -3.55 9.14 17.52
C PHE A 222 -4.46 10.36 17.65
N ALA A 223 -5.78 10.20 17.43
CA ALA A 223 -6.77 11.25 17.68
C ALA A 223 -6.75 11.76 19.14
N ARG A 224 -6.27 10.95 20.09
CA ARG A 224 -6.15 11.31 21.51
C ARG A 224 -4.82 11.98 21.86
N LYS A 225 -3.90 12.11 20.89
CA LYS A 225 -2.57 12.73 21.02
C LYS A 225 -1.77 12.27 22.26
N PRO A 226 -1.50 10.97 22.45
CA PRO A 226 -0.72 10.46 23.58
C PRO A 226 0.78 10.81 23.58
N ALA A 227 1.33 11.33 22.48
CA ALA A 227 2.70 11.83 22.40
C ALA A 227 2.73 13.30 21.95
N PRO A 228 3.74 14.10 22.35
CA PRO A 228 3.83 15.51 21.95
C PRO A 228 4.06 15.70 20.46
N VAL A 229 4.74 14.75 19.81
CA VAL A 229 4.89 14.69 18.35
C VAL A 229 4.30 13.39 17.83
N GLN A 230 3.43 13.48 16.83
CA GLN A 230 2.86 12.34 16.13
C GLN A 230 3.14 12.41 14.64
N VAL A 231 3.51 11.27 14.07
CA VAL A 231 3.94 11.16 12.68
C VAL A 231 3.19 10.03 11.99
N ALA A 232 2.60 10.27 10.83
CA ALA A 232 2.07 9.22 9.96
C ALA A 232 3.13 8.79 8.94
N TRP A 233 3.50 7.51 8.99
CA TRP A 233 4.51 6.85 8.14
C TRP A 233 4.68 5.41 8.64
N ILE A 234 4.58 4.36 7.84
CA ILE A 234 5.22 4.20 6.53
C ILE A 234 4.36 3.42 5.52
N ASN A 235 3.35 2.68 5.98
CA ASN A 235 2.47 1.90 5.10
C ASN A 235 1.59 2.79 4.21
N PHE A 236 1.37 4.04 4.64
CA PHE A 236 0.60 5.06 3.92
C PHE A 236 1.42 6.35 3.84
N PHE A 237 1.41 6.97 2.67
CA PHE A 237 2.02 8.29 2.43
C PHE A 237 0.98 9.38 2.15
N HIS A 238 -0.31 9.04 2.21
CA HIS A 238 -1.41 9.99 2.07
C HIS A 238 -1.83 10.54 3.44
N THR A 239 -2.65 11.60 3.43
CA THR A 239 -3.26 12.17 4.64
C THR A 239 -4.01 11.12 5.46
N THR A 240 -3.93 11.19 6.78
CA THR A 240 -4.83 10.45 7.69
C THR A 240 -6.11 11.24 7.99
N GLY A 241 -6.20 12.47 7.49
CA GLY A 241 -7.28 13.41 7.82
C GLY A 241 -7.25 13.92 9.26
N LEU A 242 -6.33 13.46 10.10
CA LEU A 242 -6.26 13.81 11.52
C LEU A 242 -5.38 15.04 11.77
N PRO A 243 -5.94 16.17 12.23
CA PRO A 243 -5.13 17.32 12.64
C PRO A 243 -4.30 17.06 13.91
N GLN A 244 -4.57 15.98 14.64
CA GLN A 244 -3.78 15.58 15.81
C GLN A 244 -2.48 14.87 15.43
N ILE A 245 -2.35 14.36 14.20
CA ILE A 245 -1.06 13.92 13.67
C ILE A 245 -0.34 15.15 13.13
N ASP A 246 0.87 15.41 13.64
CA ASP A 246 1.58 16.66 13.35
C ASP A 246 2.22 16.64 11.98
N TYR A 247 2.78 15.48 11.60
CA TYR A 247 3.57 15.33 10.38
C TYR A 247 3.21 14.06 9.61
N VAL A 248 3.38 14.12 8.29
CA VAL A 248 3.48 12.92 7.43
C VAL A 248 4.88 12.93 6.83
N LEU A 249 5.63 11.83 6.97
CA LEU A 249 7.00 11.73 6.43
C LEU A 249 6.99 11.40 4.95
N HIS A 250 7.70 12.20 4.17
CA HIS A 250 7.85 12.04 2.72
C HIS A 250 9.31 12.14 2.27
N GLY A 251 9.57 11.66 1.05
CA GLY A 251 10.81 11.96 0.32
C GLY A 251 10.79 13.34 -0.33
N GLU A 252 11.96 13.94 -0.50
CA GLU A 252 12.22 15.10 -1.32
C GLU A 252 12.37 14.65 -2.77
N VAL A 253 11.34 14.92 -3.58
CA VAL A 253 11.28 14.50 -4.98
C VAL A 253 11.42 15.75 -5.86
N PRO A 254 12.50 15.87 -6.63
CA PRO A 254 12.72 16.99 -7.54
C PRO A 254 11.53 17.21 -8.49
N GLY A 255 11.09 18.46 -8.62
CA GLY A 255 10.01 18.83 -9.54
C GLY A 255 8.61 18.34 -9.14
N ALA A 256 8.44 17.74 -7.95
CA ALA A 256 7.12 17.36 -7.46
C ALA A 256 6.21 18.59 -7.24
N PRO A 257 4.91 18.50 -7.54
CA PRO A 257 3.95 19.55 -7.22
C PRO A 257 3.82 19.75 -5.71
N ASP A 258 3.38 20.95 -5.31
CA ASP A 258 2.98 21.21 -3.93
C ASP A 258 1.62 20.58 -3.66
N LEU A 259 1.60 19.57 -2.80
CA LEU A 259 0.40 18.82 -2.42
C LEU A 259 -0.05 19.16 -0.99
N SER A 260 0.52 20.18 -0.35
CA SER A 260 0.31 20.47 1.08
C SER A 260 -1.17 20.65 1.45
N ASP A 261 -1.98 21.22 0.55
CA ASP A 261 -3.42 21.45 0.77
C ASP A 261 -4.26 20.16 0.85
N GLN A 262 -3.70 19.01 0.46
CA GLN A 262 -4.34 17.70 0.56
C GLN A 262 -4.18 17.08 1.96
N PHE A 263 -3.25 17.58 2.77
CA PHE A 263 -2.90 17.02 4.07
C PHE A 263 -3.58 17.76 5.22
N ALA A 264 -3.96 17.02 6.27
CA ALA A 264 -4.32 17.63 7.54
C ALA A 264 -3.05 17.90 8.38
N GLU A 265 -2.01 17.12 8.11
CA GLU A 265 -0.70 17.13 8.73
C GLU A 265 0.29 18.02 7.94
N THR A 266 1.41 18.36 8.55
CA THR A 266 2.52 19.02 7.86
C THR A 266 3.37 17.99 7.11
N LEU A 267 3.61 18.20 5.82
CA LEU A 267 4.53 17.37 5.05
C LEU A 267 5.98 17.58 5.53
N TRP A 268 6.61 16.54 6.06
CA TRP A 268 8.01 16.58 6.49
C TRP A 268 8.90 15.79 5.52
N ARG A 269 9.80 16.49 4.84
CA ARG A 269 10.74 15.90 3.87
C ARG A 269 12.00 15.43 4.59
N ALA A 270 12.18 14.12 4.72
CA ALA A 270 13.27 13.52 5.52
C ALA A 270 14.50 13.09 4.71
N GLY A 271 14.57 13.45 3.42
CA GLY A 271 15.66 13.11 2.52
C GLY A 271 15.18 12.57 1.17
N PRO A 272 16.03 11.88 0.40
CA PRO A 272 15.77 11.57 -1.02
C PRO A 272 14.71 10.49 -1.27
N VAL A 273 14.30 9.75 -0.24
CA VAL A 273 13.34 8.64 -0.37
C VAL A 273 12.29 8.71 0.74
N PHE A 274 11.10 8.19 0.45
CA PHE A 274 10.01 8.07 1.42
C PHE A 274 10.33 7.05 2.52
N SER A 275 11.10 6.01 2.17
CA SER A 275 11.48 4.93 3.05
C SER A 275 12.69 4.16 2.53
N PRO A 276 13.48 3.53 3.42
CA PRO A 276 14.46 2.54 3.01
C PRO A 276 13.75 1.23 2.68
N PHE A 277 14.36 0.42 1.83
CA PHE A 277 13.81 -0.89 1.50
C PHE A 277 14.92 -1.95 1.46
N ARG A 278 14.74 -3.00 2.26
CA ARG A 278 15.62 -4.16 2.29
C ARG A 278 15.10 -5.24 1.35
N ALA A 279 15.80 -5.40 0.24
CA ALA A 279 15.53 -6.49 -0.70
C ALA A 279 15.73 -7.86 -0.04
N SER A 280 15.00 -8.88 -0.54
CA SER A 280 15.17 -10.26 -0.08
C SER A 280 16.60 -10.76 -0.33
N ALA A 281 17.16 -11.48 0.64
CA ALA A 281 18.44 -12.16 0.47
C ALA A 281 18.38 -13.28 -0.58
N ASP A 282 17.19 -13.83 -0.83
CA ASP A 282 16.95 -14.94 -1.78
C ASP A 282 16.77 -14.47 -3.24
N ARG A 283 17.02 -13.19 -3.53
CA ARG A 283 16.93 -12.63 -4.88
C ARG A 283 17.92 -13.32 -5.82
N LEU A 284 17.46 -13.63 -7.03
CA LEU A 284 18.30 -14.24 -8.06
C LEU A 284 19.15 -13.18 -8.76
N ALA A 285 20.22 -13.62 -9.41
CA ALA A 285 20.99 -12.75 -10.29
C ALA A 285 20.10 -12.26 -11.45
N PRO A 286 20.20 -10.97 -11.84
CA PRO A 286 19.56 -10.48 -13.05
C PRO A 286 19.99 -11.30 -14.27
N VAL A 287 19.05 -11.53 -15.18
CA VAL A 287 19.26 -12.17 -16.48
C VAL A 287 19.24 -11.12 -17.58
N GLU A 288 19.80 -11.42 -18.75
CA GLU A 288 19.58 -10.64 -19.97
C GLU A 288 18.07 -10.48 -20.24
N THR A 289 17.70 -9.48 -21.03
CA THR A 289 16.31 -9.27 -21.46
C THR A 289 15.74 -10.56 -22.07
N PRO A 290 14.72 -11.19 -21.43
CA PRO A 290 14.18 -12.49 -21.86
C PRO A 290 13.77 -12.58 -23.33
N ALA A 291 13.28 -11.47 -23.90
CA ALA A 291 12.89 -11.37 -25.30
C ALA A 291 14.05 -11.64 -26.28
N LYS A 292 15.32 -11.46 -25.90
CA LYS A 292 16.49 -11.83 -26.74
C LYS A 292 16.49 -13.31 -27.08
N ALA A 293 16.15 -14.16 -26.12
CA ALA A 293 16.08 -15.60 -26.32
C ALA A 293 14.71 -16.07 -26.81
N ALA A 294 13.63 -15.49 -26.28
CA ALA A 294 12.26 -15.94 -26.56
C ALA A 294 11.68 -15.37 -27.87
N GLY A 295 12.20 -14.26 -28.39
CA GLY A 295 11.64 -13.53 -29.53
C GLY A 295 10.26 -12.92 -29.27
N VAL A 296 9.84 -12.87 -28.01
CA VAL A 296 8.53 -12.42 -27.53
C VAL A 296 8.76 -11.56 -26.30
N VAL A 297 8.22 -10.33 -26.31
CA VAL A 297 8.29 -9.44 -25.15
C VAL A 297 7.17 -9.79 -24.15
N THR A 298 7.56 -9.93 -22.89
CA THR A 298 6.67 -10.14 -21.75
C THR A 298 6.67 -8.88 -20.87
N LEU A 299 5.62 -8.08 -21.04
CA LEU A 299 5.23 -7.04 -20.10
C LEU A 299 4.64 -7.69 -18.85
N ALA A 300 4.72 -7.04 -17.69
CA ALA A 300 4.05 -7.55 -16.49
C ALA A 300 3.55 -6.46 -15.54
N SER A 301 2.57 -6.81 -14.73
CA SER A 301 2.22 -6.03 -13.55
C SER A 301 1.80 -6.96 -12.41
N PHE A 302 2.41 -6.77 -11.25
CA PHE A 302 2.12 -7.57 -10.04
C PHE A 302 1.19 -6.82 -9.08
N ASN A 303 0.61 -5.71 -9.54
CA ASN A 303 -0.23 -4.84 -8.75
C ASN A 303 -1.60 -5.48 -8.47
N HIS A 304 -2.19 -5.07 -7.34
CA HIS A 304 -3.56 -5.43 -6.98
C HIS A 304 -4.54 -4.87 -8.03
N PRO A 305 -5.53 -5.64 -8.54
CA PRO A 305 -6.45 -5.20 -9.61
C PRO A 305 -7.22 -3.90 -9.31
N ALA A 306 -7.52 -3.62 -8.03
CA ALA A 306 -8.01 -2.32 -7.56
C ALA A 306 -7.21 -1.10 -8.04
N LYS A 307 -5.90 -1.24 -8.22
CA LYS A 307 -5.02 -0.14 -8.65
C LYS A 307 -5.15 0.17 -10.15
N LEU A 308 -5.81 -0.70 -10.91
CA LEU A 308 -5.95 -0.58 -12.36
C LEU A 308 -7.17 0.27 -12.69
N SER A 309 -6.97 1.59 -12.75
CA SER A 309 -7.97 2.51 -13.27
C SER A 309 -8.28 2.22 -14.74
N ASP A 310 -9.44 2.68 -15.22
CA ASP A 310 -9.81 2.51 -16.63
C ASP A 310 -8.85 3.25 -17.57
N GLY A 311 -8.30 4.39 -17.15
CA GLY A 311 -7.24 5.10 -17.88
C GLY A 311 -5.95 4.29 -17.99
N CYS A 312 -5.54 3.64 -16.90
CA CYS A 312 -4.39 2.73 -16.87
C CYS A 312 -4.58 1.53 -17.81
N LEU A 313 -5.74 0.88 -17.75
CA LEU A 313 -6.07 -0.23 -18.65
C LEU A 313 -6.12 0.19 -20.11
N ALA A 314 -6.69 1.35 -20.43
CA ALA A 314 -6.75 1.86 -21.79
C ALA A 314 -5.34 2.14 -22.37
N ALA A 315 -4.42 2.69 -21.56
CA ALA A 315 -3.04 2.91 -21.95
C ALA A 315 -2.31 1.58 -22.21
N TRP A 316 -2.39 0.63 -21.27
CA TRP A 316 -1.77 -0.69 -21.43
C TRP A 316 -2.35 -1.46 -22.63
N ALA A 317 -3.66 -1.38 -22.84
CA ALA A 317 -4.31 -1.95 -24.01
C ALA A 317 -3.79 -1.33 -25.31
N THR A 318 -3.54 -0.02 -25.32
CA THR A 318 -2.95 0.66 -26.48
C THR A 318 -1.55 0.14 -26.78
N VAL A 319 -0.71 -0.09 -25.77
CA VAL A 319 0.61 -0.74 -25.94
C VAL A 319 0.43 -2.12 -26.57
N LEU A 320 -0.43 -2.98 -26.01
CA LEU A 320 -0.63 -4.36 -26.47
C LEU A 320 -1.19 -4.45 -27.89
N ARG A 321 -2.10 -3.55 -28.30
CA ARG A 321 -2.62 -3.50 -29.67
C ARG A 321 -1.55 -3.17 -30.71
N ASN A 322 -0.60 -2.31 -30.35
CA ASN A 322 0.51 -1.93 -31.23
C ASN A 322 1.63 -2.97 -31.21
N ALA A 323 1.81 -3.68 -30.10
CA ALA A 323 2.81 -4.73 -29.93
C ALA A 323 2.19 -6.13 -29.98
N ARG A 324 1.60 -6.53 -31.11
CA ARG A 324 0.77 -7.74 -31.26
C ARG A 324 1.46 -9.07 -30.89
N ASN A 325 2.79 -9.14 -30.96
CA ASN A 325 3.55 -10.31 -30.55
C ASN A 325 3.92 -10.31 -29.05
N SER A 326 3.60 -9.24 -28.32
CA SER A 326 3.91 -9.10 -26.89
C SER A 326 2.80 -9.66 -26.02
N ARG A 327 3.17 -10.06 -24.80
CA ARG A 327 2.26 -10.58 -23.77
C ARG A 327 2.29 -9.67 -22.54
N LEU A 328 1.20 -9.67 -21.77
CA LEU A 328 1.09 -9.03 -20.47
C LEU A 328 0.79 -10.10 -19.40
N LEU A 329 1.73 -10.28 -18.48
CA LEU A 329 1.58 -11.12 -17.30
C LEU A 329 1.00 -10.31 -16.13
N LEU A 330 -0.23 -10.64 -15.74
CA LEU A 330 -0.87 -10.10 -14.55
C LEU A 330 -0.72 -11.10 -13.41
N LYS A 331 0.03 -10.74 -12.37
CA LYS A 331 0.28 -11.62 -11.22
C LYS A 331 -0.34 -11.05 -9.95
N TYR A 332 -1.24 -11.82 -9.35
CA TYR A 332 -1.91 -11.43 -8.13
C TYR A 332 -2.51 -12.69 -7.49
N ARG A 333 -2.54 -12.75 -6.16
CA ARG A 333 -2.97 -13.94 -5.41
C ARG A 333 -4.28 -14.54 -5.93
N TYR A 334 -5.26 -13.68 -6.19
CA TYR A 334 -6.61 -14.09 -6.58
C TYR A 334 -6.77 -14.38 -8.07
N TYR A 335 -5.74 -14.21 -8.90
CA TYR A 335 -5.77 -14.77 -10.26
C TYR A 335 -5.73 -16.30 -10.27
N ALA A 336 -5.68 -16.97 -9.12
CA ALA A 336 -6.06 -18.38 -9.01
C ALA A 336 -7.55 -18.63 -9.37
N ASP A 337 -8.42 -17.62 -9.25
CA ASP A 337 -9.82 -17.68 -9.64
C ASP A 337 -9.98 -17.57 -11.17
N PRO A 338 -10.43 -18.63 -11.88
CA PRO A 338 -10.62 -18.57 -13.32
C PRO A 338 -11.67 -17.54 -13.73
N LEU A 339 -12.68 -17.28 -12.89
CA LEU A 339 -13.69 -16.28 -13.20
C LEU A 339 -13.11 -14.86 -13.15
N LEU A 340 -12.17 -14.59 -12.22
CA LEU A 340 -11.45 -13.31 -12.20
C LEU A 340 -10.56 -13.14 -13.44
N GLN A 341 -9.90 -14.22 -13.88
CA GLN A 341 -9.12 -14.18 -15.12
C GLN A 341 -10.02 -13.80 -16.30
N GLU A 342 -11.16 -14.47 -16.47
CA GLU A 342 -12.09 -14.20 -17.58
C GLU A 342 -12.71 -12.80 -17.53
N THR A 343 -13.10 -12.30 -16.36
CA THR A 343 -13.60 -10.92 -16.25
C THR A 343 -12.49 -9.90 -16.54
N THR A 344 -11.24 -10.19 -16.15
CA THR A 344 -10.09 -9.35 -16.50
C THR A 344 -9.81 -9.39 -18.01
N ARG A 345 -9.86 -10.57 -18.65
CA ARG A 345 -9.75 -10.69 -20.12
C ARG A 345 -10.83 -9.86 -20.82
N ALA A 346 -12.06 -9.91 -20.33
CA ALA A 346 -13.16 -9.14 -20.90
C ALA A 346 -12.92 -7.62 -20.85
N ARG A 347 -12.32 -7.09 -19.77
CA ARG A 347 -11.94 -5.66 -19.68
C ARG A 347 -10.95 -5.27 -20.78
N PHE A 348 -9.89 -6.05 -20.96
CA PHE A 348 -8.90 -5.79 -22.02
C PHE A 348 -9.46 -6.01 -23.44
N LEU A 349 -10.31 -7.02 -23.61
CA LEU A 349 -10.99 -7.30 -24.89
C LEU A 349 -11.91 -6.15 -25.29
N ALA A 350 -12.58 -5.50 -24.34
CA ALA A 350 -13.36 -4.29 -24.60
C ALA A 350 -12.50 -3.14 -25.16
N HIS A 351 -11.20 -3.15 -24.89
CA HIS A 351 -10.21 -2.26 -25.50
C HIS A 351 -9.48 -2.89 -26.71
N GLY A 352 -9.96 -4.00 -27.27
CA GLY A 352 -9.43 -4.59 -28.51
C GLY A 352 -8.10 -5.34 -28.37
N VAL A 353 -7.73 -5.76 -27.16
CA VAL A 353 -6.57 -6.64 -26.92
C VAL A 353 -6.96 -8.09 -27.16
N ALA A 354 -6.09 -8.85 -27.82
CA ALA A 354 -6.31 -10.27 -28.07
C ALA A 354 -6.16 -11.07 -26.75
N VAL A 355 -7.06 -12.03 -26.50
CA VAL A 355 -7.12 -12.74 -25.23
C VAL A 355 -5.84 -13.54 -24.96
N GLU A 356 -5.15 -13.98 -26.02
CA GLU A 356 -3.92 -14.75 -25.99
C GLU A 356 -2.70 -13.91 -25.53
N GLN A 357 -2.80 -12.58 -25.58
CA GLN A 357 -1.76 -11.69 -25.06
C GLN A 357 -1.78 -11.64 -23.52
N LEU A 358 -2.84 -12.10 -22.86
CA LEU A 358 -2.97 -12.02 -21.40
C LEU A 358 -2.59 -13.34 -20.72
N LEU A 359 -1.60 -13.25 -19.84
CA LEU A 359 -1.16 -14.32 -18.96
C LEU A 359 -1.52 -13.98 -17.51
N PHE A 360 -1.84 -15.00 -16.72
CA PHE A 360 -2.22 -14.83 -15.33
C PHE A 360 -1.35 -15.68 -14.41
N GLY A 361 -0.84 -15.07 -13.34
CA GLY A 361 -0.07 -15.74 -12.29
C GLY A 361 -0.79 -15.64 -10.94
N GLY A 362 -1.06 -16.79 -10.33
CA GLY A 362 -1.58 -16.86 -8.96
C GLY A 362 -0.50 -16.55 -7.90
N HIS A 363 -0.83 -16.86 -6.65
CA HIS A 363 0.12 -16.75 -5.54
C HIS A 363 1.25 -17.76 -5.68
N SER A 364 2.48 -17.31 -5.45
CA SER A 364 3.67 -18.16 -5.26
C SER A 364 4.56 -17.53 -4.20
N THR A 365 5.49 -18.31 -3.64
CA THR A 365 6.42 -17.89 -2.58
C THR A 365 7.85 -18.35 -2.90
N GLY A 366 8.83 -17.86 -2.15
CA GLY A 366 10.23 -18.28 -2.25
C GLY A 366 10.78 -18.17 -3.67
N GLU A 367 11.57 -19.17 -4.07
CA GLU A 367 12.22 -19.20 -5.38
C GLU A 367 11.22 -19.16 -6.55
N GLU A 368 10.04 -19.78 -6.43
CA GLU A 368 9.01 -19.73 -7.48
C GLU A 368 8.55 -18.31 -7.74
N TYR A 369 8.37 -17.51 -6.68
CA TYR A 369 8.06 -16.08 -6.81
C TYR A 369 9.19 -15.32 -7.49
N VAL A 370 10.42 -15.48 -7.02
CA VAL A 370 11.59 -14.74 -7.53
C VAL A 370 11.86 -15.05 -9.00
N ARG A 371 11.70 -16.32 -9.43
CA ARG A 371 11.85 -16.72 -10.84
C ARG A 371 10.86 -16.03 -11.78
N THR A 372 9.73 -15.53 -11.28
CA THR A 372 8.78 -14.79 -12.12
C THR A 372 9.37 -13.48 -12.67
N PHE A 373 10.33 -12.85 -11.98
CA PHE A 373 11.01 -11.65 -12.50
C PHE A 373 11.98 -11.96 -13.66
N GLN A 374 12.47 -13.20 -13.76
CA GLN A 374 13.40 -13.61 -14.82
C GLN A 374 12.73 -13.86 -16.17
N VAL A 375 11.40 -13.86 -16.24
CA VAL A 375 10.64 -13.99 -17.50
C VAL A 375 9.99 -12.68 -17.93
N VAL A 376 10.24 -11.58 -17.20
CA VAL A 376 9.65 -10.27 -17.46
C VAL A 376 10.70 -9.34 -18.07
N ASP A 377 10.37 -8.75 -19.21
CA ASP A 377 11.20 -7.77 -19.91
C ASP A 377 11.02 -6.37 -19.33
N LEU A 378 9.76 -5.94 -19.12
CA LEU A 378 9.39 -4.62 -18.62
C LEU A 378 8.15 -4.70 -17.72
N MET A 379 8.25 -4.14 -16.52
CA MET A 379 7.09 -3.96 -15.64
C MET A 379 6.34 -2.67 -15.98
N LEU A 380 5.02 -2.74 -15.97
CA LEU A 380 4.12 -1.60 -16.09
C LEU A 380 3.53 -1.29 -14.73
N ASP A 381 3.82 -0.09 -14.21
CA ASP A 381 3.23 0.37 -12.98
C ASP A 381 1.83 0.96 -13.20
N SER A 382 0.99 0.89 -12.17
CA SER A 382 -0.41 1.33 -12.21
C SER A 382 -0.57 2.77 -11.73
N TRP A 383 -1.70 3.39 -12.08
CA TRP A 383 -2.11 4.70 -11.59
C TRP A 383 -3.64 4.77 -11.43
N PRO A 384 -4.17 5.59 -10.50
CA PRO A 384 -3.49 6.61 -9.68
C PRO A 384 -2.68 6.05 -8.49
N SER A 385 -2.87 4.76 -8.17
CA SER A 385 -2.14 4.10 -7.09
C SER A 385 -0.98 3.26 -7.66
N PRO A 386 0.28 3.70 -7.55
CA PRO A 386 1.42 2.94 -8.03
C PRO A 386 1.73 1.72 -7.15
N GLY A 387 2.58 0.85 -7.67
CA GLY A 387 3.26 -0.17 -6.91
C GLY A 387 4.15 0.45 -5.84
N SER A 388 4.38 -0.31 -4.78
CA SER A 388 5.34 0.03 -3.74
C SER A 388 6.29 -1.16 -3.59
N THR A 389 5.94 -2.12 -2.75
CA THR A 389 6.67 -3.39 -2.61
C THR A 389 6.88 -4.09 -3.95
N THR A 390 5.85 -4.16 -4.81
CA THR A 390 5.93 -4.79 -6.14
C THR A 390 6.95 -4.12 -7.06
N THR A 391 6.98 -2.78 -7.07
CA THR A 391 7.94 -1.98 -7.84
C THR A 391 9.35 -2.17 -7.30
N LEU A 392 9.54 -2.06 -5.98
CA LEU A 392 10.84 -2.25 -5.32
C LEU A 392 11.37 -3.68 -5.50
N GLU A 393 10.51 -4.69 -5.44
CA GLU A 393 10.87 -6.08 -5.70
C GLU A 393 11.29 -6.28 -7.16
N ALA A 394 10.59 -5.68 -8.13
CA ALA A 394 10.98 -5.73 -9.53
C ALA A 394 12.36 -5.10 -9.77
N LEU A 395 12.58 -3.88 -9.28
CA LEU A 395 13.87 -3.18 -9.38
C LEU A 395 14.98 -3.97 -8.70
N SER A 396 14.73 -4.49 -7.49
CA SER A 396 15.71 -5.30 -6.76
C SER A 396 16.04 -6.64 -7.44
N ASN A 397 15.18 -7.14 -8.35
CA ASN A 397 15.44 -8.30 -9.19
C ASN A 397 15.95 -7.94 -10.59
N GLY A 398 16.28 -6.66 -10.83
CA GLY A 398 16.85 -6.17 -12.08
C GLY A 398 15.85 -6.00 -13.22
N VAL A 399 14.55 -5.91 -12.93
CA VAL A 399 13.51 -5.69 -13.94
C VAL A 399 13.17 -4.20 -14.01
N PRO A 400 13.28 -3.53 -15.18
CA PRO A 400 12.91 -2.14 -15.31
C PRO A 400 11.40 -1.97 -15.11
N VAL A 401 10.99 -0.87 -14.48
CA VAL A 401 9.59 -0.53 -14.22
C VAL A 401 9.29 0.82 -14.88
N LEU A 402 8.33 0.84 -15.80
CA LEU A 402 7.81 2.07 -16.40
C LEU A 402 6.64 2.57 -15.57
N ALA A 403 6.68 3.83 -15.15
CA ALA A 403 5.63 4.43 -14.32
C ALA A 403 5.07 5.73 -14.92
N MET A 404 3.82 6.01 -14.57
CA MET A 404 3.16 7.29 -14.82
C MET A 404 3.13 8.10 -13.51
N ALA A 405 3.72 9.29 -13.52
CA ALA A 405 3.82 10.20 -12.39
C ALA A 405 2.94 11.44 -12.61
N GLU A 406 1.63 11.25 -12.46
CA GLU A 406 0.67 12.37 -12.41
C GLU A 406 0.90 13.28 -11.19
N ASP A 407 0.26 14.45 -11.19
CA ASP A 407 0.31 15.40 -10.07
C ASP A 407 -0.54 14.95 -8.87
N SER A 408 -0.22 13.78 -8.32
CA SER A 408 -0.85 13.17 -7.15
C SER A 408 0.21 12.64 -6.17
N VAL A 409 -0.19 12.31 -4.94
CA VAL A 409 0.72 11.69 -3.97
C VAL A 409 1.29 10.38 -4.51
N GLY A 410 0.45 9.61 -5.21
CA GLY A 410 0.87 8.39 -5.91
C GLY A 410 1.92 8.67 -6.99
N GLY A 411 1.67 9.66 -7.86
CA GLY A 411 2.64 10.00 -8.92
C GLY A 411 3.97 10.52 -8.38
N VAL A 412 3.95 11.36 -7.34
CA VAL A 412 5.17 11.82 -6.64
C VAL A 412 5.94 10.65 -6.04
N TYR A 413 5.25 9.68 -5.45
CA TYR A 413 5.87 8.47 -4.92
C TYR A 413 6.52 7.63 -6.03
N ALA A 414 5.82 7.39 -7.14
CA ALA A 414 6.34 6.62 -8.28
C ALA A 414 7.59 7.26 -8.89
N ARG A 415 7.57 8.60 -9.09
CA ARG A 415 8.74 9.37 -9.52
C ARG A 415 9.90 9.21 -8.55
N GLY A 416 9.65 9.44 -7.26
CA GLY A 416 10.67 9.35 -6.22
C GLY A 416 11.36 7.98 -6.18
N LEU A 417 10.62 6.89 -6.35
CA LEU A 417 11.19 5.55 -6.41
C LEU A 417 12.14 5.35 -7.60
N LEU A 418 11.73 5.74 -8.80
CA LEU A 418 12.53 5.51 -10.01
C LEU A 418 13.73 6.46 -10.10
N GLU A 419 13.58 7.71 -9.68
CA GLU A 419 14.70 8.65 -9.59
C GLU A 419 15.73 8.19 -8.55
N ALA A 420 15.26 7.71 -7.39
CA ALA A 420 16.12 7.13 -6.37
C ALA A 420 16.84 5.85 -6.83
N ALA A 421 16.29 5.12 -7.81
CA ALA A 421 16.94 3.97 -8.43
C ALA A 421 17.85 4.36 -9.61
N GLY A 422 18.01 5.65 -9.92
CA GLY A 422 18.83 6.14 -11.03
C GLY A 422 18.20 5.90 -12.41
N LEU A 423 16.86 5.84 -12.49
CA LEU A 423 16.09 5.52 -13.70
C LEU A 423 15.05 6.62 -14.05
N PRO A 424 15.42 7.91 -14.09
CA PRO A 424 14.48 8.99 -14.42
C PRO A 424 13.81 8.83 -15.80
N GLU A 425 14.47 8.17 -16.75
CA GLU A 425 13.97 7.89 -18.09
C GLU A 425 12.82 6.86 -18.15
N LEU A 426 12.43 6.30 -17.01
CA LEU A 426 11.28 5.42 -16.84
C LEU A 426 10.09 6.09 -16.14
N VAL A 427 10.20 7.40 -15.89
CA VAL A 427 9.09 8.23 -15.40
C VAL A 427 8.44 8.93 -16.58
N THR A 428 7.12 8.89 -16.65
CA THR A 428 6.32 9.59 -17.68
C THR A 428 5.19 10.38 -17.05
N ASP A 429 4.76 11.48 -17.67
CA ASP A 429 3.81 12.41 -17.04
C ASP A 429 2.37 12.29 -17.58
N THR A 430 2.19 11.64 -18.74
CA THR A 430 0.87 11.45 -19.35
C THR A 430 0.67 10.03 -19.88
N PRO A 431 -0.58 9.56 -20.05
CA PRO A 431 -0.86 8.27 -20.66
C PRO A 431 -0.26 8.12 -22.06
N GLU A 432 -0.24 9.18 -22.87
CA GLU A 432 0.35 9.18 -24.22
C GLU A 432 1.86 9.00 -24.16
N ALA A 433 2.53 9.70 -23.25
CA ALA A 433 3.97 9.57 -23.02
C ALA A 433 4.31 8.17 -22.50
N PHE A 434 3.50 7.62 -21.59
CA PHE A 434 3.62 6.24 -21.11
C PHE A 434 3.55 5.24 -22.27
N VAL A 435 2.53 5.35 -23.13
CA VAL A 435 2.35 4.46 -24.28
C VAL A 435 3.53 4.59 -25.26
N ALA A 436 3.93 5.81 -25.60
CA ALA A 436 5.05 6.06 -26.51
C ALA A 436 6.34 5.45 -25.96
N ARG A 437 6.62 5.67 -24.67
CA ARG A 437 7.82 5.16 -24.01
C ARG A 437 7.82 3.64 -23.91
N ALA A 438 6.68 3.03 -23.58
CA ALA A 438 6.55 1.57 -23.57
C ALA A 438 6.85 0.97 -24.94
N LEU A 439 6.31 1.55 -26.02
CA LEU A 439 6.52 1.08 -27.39
C LEU A 439 7.97 1.27 -27.86
N GLU A 440 8.61 2.37 -27.48
CA GLU A 440 10.02 2.61 -27.74
C GLU A 440 10.90 1.54 -27.07
N LEU A 441 10.69 1.30 -25.77
CA LEU A 441 11.47 0.35 -24.98
C LEU A 441 11.35 -1.08 -25.52
N ILE A 442 10.14 -1.53 -25.87
CA ILE A 442 9.94 -2.90 -26.37
C ILE A 442 10.26 -3.06 -27.86
N GLY A 443 10.41 -1.95 -28.58
CA GLY A 443 10.84 -1.94 -29.98
C GLY A 443 12.36 -2.10 -30.18
N ASP A 444 13.16 -1.72 -29.18
CA ASP A 444 14.63 -1.88 -29.15
C ASP A 444 15.05 -2.87 -28.03
N ILE A 445 15.03 -4.17 -28.34
CA ILE A 445 15.38 -5.24 -27.38
C ILE A 445 16.81 -5.08 -26.85
N ASP A 446 17.77 -4.68 -27.68
CA ASP A 446 19.15 -4.45 -27.25
C ASP A 446 19.25 -3.20 -26.36
N GLY A 447 18.46 -2.17 -26.62
CA GLY A 447 18.28 -1.00 -25.74
C GLY A 447 17.69 -1.36 -24.40
N LEU A 448 16.65 -2.20 -24.38
CA LEU A 448 16.04 -2.71 -23.17
C LEU A 448 17.02 -3.55 -22.34
N ASP A 449 17.85 -4.37 -22.99
CA ASP A 449 18.94 -5.11 -22.34
C ASP A 449 19.98 -4.18 -21.71
N ARG A 450 20.44 -3.15 -22.43
CA ARG A 450 21.33 -2.12 -21.87
C ARG A 450 20.70 -1.42 -20.67
N LEU A 451 19.42 -1.06 -20.73
CA LEU A 451 18.68 -0.50 -19.59
C LEU A 451 18.66 -1.49 -18.41
N ARG A 452 18.33 -2.75 -18.66
CA ARG A 452 18.21 -3.81 -17.65
C ARG A 452 19.51 -4.00 -16.86
N THR A 453 20.67 -3.90 -17.51
CA THR A 453 21.99 -3.99 -16.84
C THR A 453 22.23 -2.90 -15.79
N ARG A 454 21.52 -1.76 -15.86
CA ARG A 454 21.64 -0.65 -14.90
C ARG A 454 20.66 -0.73 -13.74
N VAL A 455 19.57 -1.48 -13.87
CA VAL A 455 18.47 -1.48 -12.88
C VAL A 455 18.94 -1.96 -11.51
N ARG A 456 19.58 -3.12 -11.45
CA ARG A 456 20.03 -3.70 -10.18
C ARG A 456 21.16 -2.89 -9.52
N PRO A 457 22.21 -2.47 -10.24
CA PRO A 457 23.22 -1.56 -9.68
C PRO A 457 22.62 -0.24 -9.18
N GLY A 458 21.76 0.42 -9.97
CA GLY A 458 21.13 1.68 -9.57
C GLY A 458 20.26 1.57 -8.32
N PHE A 459 19.56 0.43 -8.17
CA PHE A 459 18.82 0.11 -6.95
C PHE A 459 19.76 -0.16 -5.74
N ASP A 460 20.76 -1.03 -5.88
CA ASP A 460 21.65 -1.44 -4.78
C ASP A 460 22.55 -0.31 -4.29
N GLU A 461 23.00 0.58 -5.19
CA GLU A 461 23.87 1.72 -4.88
C GLU A 461 23.08 3.00 -4.53
N GLY A 462 21.78 3.00 -4.78
CA GLY A 462 20.89 4.15 -4.60
C GLY A 462 20.45 4.38 -3.15
N PRO A 463 19.86 5.56 -2.86
CA PRO A 463 19.39 5.92 -1.52
C PRO A 463 18.28 5.01 -0.95
N LEU A 464 17.62 4.19 -1.77
CA LEU A 464 16.65 3.18 -1.30
C LEU A 464 17.30 2.12 -0.41
N CYS A 465 18.58 1.81 -0.65
CA CYS A 465 19.36 0.85 0.12
C CYS A 465 20.34 1.51 1.12
N ASP A 466 20.37 2.84 1.22
CA ASP A 466 21.11 3.59 2.26
C ASP A 466 20.37 3.52 3.61
N GLU A 467 20.29 2.32 4.20
CA GLU A 467 19.59 2.08 5.47
C GLU A 467 20.16 2.97 6.59
N ALA A 468 21.48 2.99 6.74
CA ALA A 468 22.16 3.73 7.80
C ALA A 468 22.01 5.26 7.65
N GLY A 469 22.11 5.79 6.43
CA GLY A 469 21.88 7.21 6.19
C GLY A 469 20.42 7.60 6.36
N PHE A 470 19.48 6.73 6.00
CA PHE A 470 18.06 6.97 6.27
C PHE A 470 17.79 7.09 7.77
N VAL A 471 18.29 6.15 8.58
CA VAL A 471 18.07 6.19 10.04
C VAL A 471 18.66 7.44 10.68
N ARG A 472 19.87 7.86 10.30
CA ARG A 472 20.45 9.12 10.80
C ARG A 472 19.58 10.33 10.49
N ARG A 473 19.03 10.41 9.26
CA ARG A 473 18.12 11.50 8.86
C ARG A 473 16.79 11.44 9.60
N LEU A 474 16.27 10.24 9.84
CA LEU A 474 15.04 10.02 10.59
C LEU A 474 15.18 10.48 12.05
N GLU A 475 16.24 10.06 12.73
CA GLU A 475 16.52 10.48 14.11
C GLU A 475 16.72 12.00 14.22
N ALA A 476 17.43 12.60 13.27
CA ALA A 476 17.58 14.06 13.19
C ALA A 476 16.23 14.75 12.98
N SER A 477 15.37 14.21 12.12
CA SER A 477 14.02 14.70 11.86
C SER A 477 13.16 14.67 13.13
N PHE A 478 13.13 13.54 13.83
CA PHE A 478 12.39 13.40 15.09
C PHE A 478 12.85 14.38 16.16
N ARG A 479 14.16 14.61 16.29
CA ARG A 479 14.70 15.62 17.21
C ARG A 479 14.29 17.03 16.81
N ALA A 480 14.30 17.34 15.52
CA ALA A 480 13.88 18.64 15.01
C ALA A 480 12.39 18.90 15.24
N MET A 481 11.53 17.91 14.97
CA MET A 481 10.10 17.97 15.25
C MET A 481 9.82 18.20 16.74
N LEU A 482 10.50 17.46 17.63
CA LEU A 482 10.34 17.63 19.09
C LEU A 482 10.82 19.01 19.56
N ALA A 483 11.90 19.53 18.99
CA ALA A 483 12.37 20.88 19.28
C ALA A 483 11.36 21.94 18.84
N GLN A 484 10.73 21.79 17.67
CA GLN A 484 9.64 22.68 17.22
C GLN A 484 8.43 22.61 18.16
N ALA A 485 8.01 21.41 18.57
CA ALA A 485 6.91 21.24 19.53
C ALA A 485 7.19 21.91 20.89
N SER A 486 8.46 21.98 21.30
CA SER A 486 8.89 22.65 22.55
C SER A 486 8.84 24.18 22.47
N GLN A 487 8.85 24.75 21.26
CA GLN A 487 8.89 26.20 21.03
C GLN A 487 7.50 26.81 20.84
N VAL A 488 6.48 26.01 20.52
CA VAL A 488 5.10 26.47 20.42
C VAL A 488 4.59 26.73 21.84
N PRO A 489 4.30 27.99 22.24
CA PRO A 489 3.68 28.24 23.53
C PRO A 489 2.37 27.46 23.62
N ALA A 490 1.97 27.01 24.80
CA ALA A 490 0.70 26.31 25.06
C ALA A 490 -0.58 27.13 24.71
N ALA A 491 -0.45 28.26 24.00
CA ALA A 491 -1.47 29.23 23.66
C ALA A 491 -2.24 28.94 22.35
N ARG A 492 -1.99 27.84 21.63
CA ARG A 492 -2.85 27.44 20.48
C ARG A 492 -4.17 26.76 20.89
N ALA A 493 -4.49 26.71 22.19
CA ALA A 493 -5.73 26.13 22.71
C ALA A 493 -6.96 27.07 22.69
N VAL A 494 -6.82 28.34 22.24
CA VAL A 494 -7.96 29.28 22.22
C VAL A 494 -7.88 30.19 20.99
N ALA A 495 -8.37 29.71 19.84
CA ALA A 495 -8.98 30.55 18.81
C ALA A 495 -9.58 29.69 17.69
N GLY A 496 -10.92 29.70 17.58
CA GLY A 496 -11.68 29.44 16.35
C GLY A 496 -12.21 28.04 16.19
#